data_AF-A0A0S9EDE6-F1
#
_entry.id   AF-A0A0S9EDE6-F1
#
_cell.length_a   1.000
_cell.length_b   1.000
_cell.length_c   1.000
_cell.angle_alpha   90.00
_cell.angle_beta   90.00
_cell.angle_gamma   90.00
#
_symmetry.space_group_name_H-M   'P 1'
#
loop_
_entity.id
_entity.type
_entity.pdbx_description
1 polymer ?
#
loop_
_entity_poly.entity_id
_entity_poly.type
_entity_poly.pdbx_seq_one_letter_code
_entity_poly.pdbx_strand_id
1 'polypeptide(L)'
;MSLQLPGGQGDPAHTLYRIAGLPSADAYARLWPKLIRFQGGILVGVQMEERAMYSGGGASATTLHLIAFVPDQLPSEVLRVPQSSSATIRACFSERHMKQRAGACHDQYSFDASLALMQASAAGWPVLRYRSKATSFPGRVSRSKDSLAARPLRQRDLVTVTDPRCSYQRLYRFTPQARTYVPDTPAPDCTDYTVP
;
A
#
# COMPACT_ATOMS: atom_id res chain seq x y z
N MET A 1 -3.17 -6.74 17.80
CA MET A 1 -2.71 -8.07 17.32
C MET A 1 -1.29 -8.29 17.83
N SER A 2 -1.02 -9.44 18.42
CA SER A 2 0.25 -9.79 19.07
C SER A 2 1.08 -10.65 18.12
N LEU A 3 2.34 -10.30 17.90
CA LEU A 3 3.21 -11.04 16.99
C LEU A 3 4.31 -11.73 17.82
N GLN A 4 4.29 -13.06 17.84
CA GLN A 4 5.27 -13.87 18.57
C GLN A 4 6.31 -14.42 17.58
N LEU A 5 7.60 -14.18 17.86
CA LEU A 5 8.72 -14.78 17.15
C LEU A 5 9.42 -15.78 18.10
N PRO A 6 9.75 -17.00 17.66
CA PRO A 6 10.42 -17.98 18.50
C PRO A 6 11.90 -17.61 18.68
N GLY A 7 12.29 -17.32 19.93
CA GLY A 7 13.68 -17.26 20.39
C GLY A 7 14.04 -18.55 21.12
N GLY A 8 15.20 -19.11 20.81
CA GLY A 8 15.69 -20.38 21.37
C GLY A 8 15.93 -20.33 22.88
N GLN A 9 15.53 -21.45 23.50
CA GLN A 9 15.94 -22.04 24.78
C GLN A 9 16.60 -21.12 25.83
N GLY A 10 15.76 -20.66 26.76
CA GLY A 10 16.14 -19.88 27.93
C GLY A 10 15.09 -18.79 28.16
N ASP A 11 13.92 -19.19 28.66
CA ASP A 11 12.72 -18.40 28.98
C ASP A 11 12.85 -16.87 28.72
N PRO A 12 12.74 -16.40 27.47
CA PRO A 12 12.71 -14.98 27.21
C PRO A 12 11.25 -14.56 27.31
N ALA A 13 10.92 -13.79 28.36
CA ALA A 13 9.65 -13.12 28.52
C ALA A 13 9.12 -12.67 27.14
N HIS A 14 8.02 -13.27 26.69
CA HIS A 14 7.39 -12.91 25.42
C HIS A 14 7.01 -11.43 25.50
N THR A 15 7.89 -10.58 24.97
CA THR A 15 7.65 -9.14 25.02
C THR A 15 6.60 -8.84 23.97
N LEU A 16 5.36 -8.72 24.45
CA LEU A 16 4.22 -8.34 23.64
C LEU A 16 4.34 -6.86 23.31
N TYR A 17 4.87 -6.56 22.12
CA TYR A 17 4.90 -5.20 21.62
C TYR A 17 3.54 -4.82 21.05
N ARG A 18 2.80 -3.98 21.79
CA ARG A 18 1.61 -3.30 21.25
C ARG A 18 2.09 -2.09 20.46
N ILE A 19 2.11 -2.21 19.14
CA ILE A 19 2.36 -1.07 18.26
C ILE A 19 1.12 -0.17 18.32
N ALA A 20 1.25 0.99 18.93
CA ALA A 20 0.20 1.99 18.97
C ALA A 20 -0.02 2.57 17.56
N GLY A 21 -1.27 2.70 17.12
CA GLY A 21 -1.61 3.26 15.81
C GLY A 21 -1.88 2.24 14.68
N LEU A 22 -1.88 0.93 14.98
CA LEU A 22 -2.47 -0.06 14.07
C LEU A 22 -4.01 0.05 14.14
N PRO A 23 -4.75 0.09 13.01
CA PRO A 23 -6.21 0.21 12.99
C PRO A 23 -6.92 -0.96 13.69
N SER A 24 -8.21 -0.74 13.95
CA SER A 24 -9.12 -1.53 14.78
C SER A 24 -9.34 -2.98 14.31
N ALA A 25 -10.17 -3.72 15.05
CA ALA A 25 -10.39 -5.17 14.99
C ALA A 25 -10.72 -5.78 13.60
N ASP A 26 -11.03 -4.98 12.60
CA ASP A 26 -11.38 -5.43 11.23
C ASP A 26 -10.20 -5.39 10.24
N ALA A 27 -9.01 -4.96 10.68
CA ALA A 27 -7.81 -4.93 9.85
C ALA A 27 -7.09 -6.29 9.86
N TYR A 28 -6.85 -6.85 8.68
CA TYR A 28 -6.05 -8.07 8.55
C TYR A 28 -4.56 -7.71 8.55
N ALA A 29 -3.85 -8.07 9.62
CA ALA A 29 -2.40 -7.89 9.69
C ALA A 29 -1.66 -9.16 9.29
N ARG A 30 -0.63 -9.01 8.46
CA ARG A 30 0.28 -10.08 8.03
C ARG A 30 1.72 -9.60 8.13
N LEU A 31 2.64 -10.51 8.44
CA LEU A 31 4.05 -10.20 8.31
C LEU A 31 4.41 -9.97 6.85
N TRP A 32 5.20 -8.93 6.60
CA TRP A 32 5.86 -8.78 5.31
C TRP A 32 6.94 -9.87 5.20
N PRO A 33 7.01 -10.65 4.11
CA PRO A 33 7.91 -11.80 4.01
C PRO A 33 9.39 -11.41 3.85
N LYS A 34 9.76 -10.15 4.08
CA LYS A 34 11.13 -9.65 4.00
C LYS A 34 11.58 -9.08 5.34
N LEU A 35 12.82 -9.40 5.70
CA LEU A 35 13.53 -8.81 6.82
C LEU A 35 14.77 -8.09 6.27
N ILE A 36 14.99 -6.86 6.70
CA ILE A 36 16.16 -6.07 6.27
C ILE A 36 17.10 -5.92 7.45
N ARG A 37 18.30 -6.48 7.34
CA ARG A 37 19.37 -6.32 8.34
C ARG A 37 20.24 -5.12 8.00
N PHE A 38 20.67 -4.39 9.01
CA PHE A 38 21.67 -3.32 8.90
C PHE A 38 22.53 -3.28 10.16
N GLN A 39 23.62 -2.53 10.17
CA GLN A 39 24.57 -2.55 11.30
C GLN A 39 23.93 -2.21 12.65
N GLY A 40 22.93 -1.33 12.65
CA GLY A 40 22.24 -0.90 13.88
C GLY A 40 21.07 -1.80 14.30
N GLY A 41 20.71 -2.85 13.54
CA GLY A 41 19.58 -3.70 13.89
C GLY A 41 18.85 -4.31 12.70
N ILE A 42 17.53 -4.47 12.84
CA ILE A 42 16.68 -5.07 11.81
C ILE A 42 15.44 -4.23 11.55
N LEU A 43 14.94 -4.29 10.31
CA LEU A 43 13.65 -3.75 9.91
C LEU A 43 12.72 -4.92 9.58
N VAL A 44 11.54 -4.92 10.20
CA VAL A 44 10.49 -5.91 10.00
C VAL A 44 9.26 -5.19 9.46
N GLY A 45 8.66 -5.73 8.41
CA GLY A 45 7.44 -5.18 7.84
C GLY A 45 6.18 -5.87 8.39
N VAL A 46 5.13 -5.09 8.62
CA VAL A 46 3.77 -5.56 8.85
C VAL A 46 2.89 -4.96 7.77
N GLN A 47 2.17 -5.82 7.07
CA GLN A 47 1.17 -5.44 6.08
C GLN A 47 -0.19 -5.39 6.76
N MET A 48 -0.90 -4.27 6.60
CA MET A 48 -2.24 -4.10 7.14
C MET A 48 -3.21 -3.84 6.02
N GLU A 49 -4.23 -4.68 5.91
CA GLU A 49 -5.27 -4.59 4.89
C GLU A 49 -6.56 -4.05 5.51
N GLU A 50 -7.08 -3.00 4.88
CA GLU A 50 -8.39 -2.42 5.13
C GLU A 50 -9.31 -2.77 3.96
N ARG A 51 -10.61 -2.95 4.23
CA ARG A 51 -11.62 -3.28 3.21
C ARG A 51 -12.85 -2.39 3.37
N ALA A 52 -13.44 -1.99 2.25
CA ALA A 52 -14.74 -1.35 2.19
C ALA A 52 -15.62 -2.08 1.16
N MET A 53 -16.82 -2.46 1.59
CA MET A 53 -17.82 -3.09 0.71
C MET A 53 -18.94 -2.10 0.42
N TYR A 54 -19.45 -2.11 -0.81
CA TYR A 54 -20.59 -1.30 -1.21
C TYR A 54 -21.41 -2.04 -2.28
N SER A 55 -22.67 -1.65 -2.47
CA SER A 55 -23.53 -2.32 -3.44
C SER A 55 -22.95 -2.24 -4.86
N GLY A 56 -22.73 -3.39 -5.49
CA GLY A 56 -22.14 -3.49 -6.83
C GLY A 56 -20.62 -3.30 -6.88
N GLY A 57 -19.91 -3.46 -5.75
CA GLY A 57 -18.46 -3.37 -5.76
C GLY A 57 -17.80 -3.56 -4.39
N GLY A 58 -16.52 -3.19 -4.33
CA GLY A 58 -15.75 -3.27 -3.11
C GLY A 58 -14.32 -2.83 -3.35
N ALA A 59 -13.62 -2.56 -2.27
CA ALA A 59 -12.23 -2.15 -2.33
C ALA A 59 -11.43 -2.71 -1.15
N SER A 60 -10.15 -2.91 -1.39
CA SER A 60 -9.16 -3.25 -0.38
C SER A 60 -7.90 -2.42 -0.60
N ALA A 61 -7.27 -2.01 0.48
CA ALA A 61 -5.97 -1.35 0.45
C ALA A 61 -5.06 -1.94 1.52
N THR A 62 -3.84 -2.26 1.13
CA THR A 62 -2.80 -2.76 2.02
C THR A 62 -1.73 -1.69 2.20
N THR A 63 -1.45 -1.35 3.45
CA THR A 63 -0.34 -0.48 3.84
C THR A 63 0.79 -1.31 4.43
N LEU A 64 2.03 -1.03 4.03
CA LEU A 64 3.23 -1.58 4.65
C LEU A 64 3.71 -0.63 5.75
N HIS A 65 3.85 -1.17 6.95
CA HIS A 65 4.41 -0.53 8.13
C HIS A 65 5.76 -1.17 8.42
N LEU A 66 6.83 -0.39 8.36
CA LEU A 66 8.19 -0.87 8.64
C LEU A 66 8.57 -0.46 10.06
N ILE A 67 8.92 -1.46 10.86
CA ILE A 67 9.27 -1.29 12.27
C ILE A 67 10.76 -1.57 12.42
N ALA A 68 11.46 -0.65 13.08
CA ALA A 68 12.86 -0.84 13.42
C ALA A 68 13.00 -1.48 14.79
N PHE A 69 13.89 -2.46 14.88
CA PHE A 69 14.36 -3.07 16.11
C PHE A 69 15.85 -2.79 16.22
N VAL A 70 16.21 -1.86 17.10
CA VAL A 70 17.58 -1.39 17.37
C VAL A 70 17.92 -1.76 18.82
N PRO A 71 19.12 -2.27 19.12
CA PRO A 71 19.52 -2.57 20.50
C PRO A 71 19.32 -1.38 21.43
N ASP A 72 18.88 -1.66 22.66
CA ASP A 72 18.65 -0.69 23.73
C ASP A 72 17.61 0.41 23.39
N GLN A 73 16.80 0.18 22.35
CA GLN A 73 15.71 1.07 21.95
C GLN A 73 14.40 0.30 21.84
N LEU A 74 13.29 0.97 22.18
CA LEU A 74 11.97 0.43 21.93
C LEU A 74 11.71 0.35 20.40
N PRO A 75 11.05 -0.73 19.92
CA PRO A 75 10.66 -0.81 18.52
C PRO A 75 9.81 0.39 18.11
N SER A 76 10.08 0.94 16.94
CA SER A 76 9.40 2.12 16.43
C SER A 76 9.05 1.96 14.95
N GLU A 77 7.89 2.48 14.55
CA GLU A 77 7.54 2.58 13.13
C GLU A 77 8.40 3.67 12.48
N VAL A 78 9.13 3.29 11.43
CA VAL A 78 10.07 4.16 10.74
C VAL A 78 9.66 4.41 9.28
N LEU A 79 8.65 3.72 8.76
CA LEU A 79 8.11 3.97 7.42
C LEU A 79 6.68 3.43 7.32
N ARG A 80 5.79 4.21 6.71
CA ARG A 80 4.45 3.78 6.32
C ARG A 80 4.21 4.12 4.87
N VAL A 81 3.92 3.13 4.02
CA VAL A 81 3.68 3.32 2.58
C VAL A 81 2.58 2.42 2.05
N PRO A 82 1.78 2.86 1.06
CA PRO A 82 0.87 1.97 0.36
C PRO A 82 1.62 0.84 -0.32
N GLN A 83 1.13 -0.39 -0.21
CA GLN A 83 1.75 -1.57 -0.81
C GLN A 83 0.93 -2.16 -1.95
N SER A 84 -0.38 -2.29 -1.78
CA SER A 84 -1.25 -2.81 -2.82
C SER A 84 -2.67 -2.32 -2.61
N SER A 85 -3.47 -2.27 -3.67
CA SER A 85 -4.91 -2.05 -3.55
C SER A 85 -5.66 -2.61 -4.75
N SER A 86 -6.94 -2.85 -4.53
CA SER A 86 -7.89 -3.08 -5.60
C SER A 86 -9.20 -2.38 -5.24
N ALA A 87 -9.83 -1.72 -6.20
CA ALA A 87 -11.18 -1.18 -6.04
C ALA A 87 -11.99 -1.42 -7.30
N THR A 88 -13.23 -1.84 -7.11
CA THR A 88 -14.22 -2.03 -8.18
C THR A 88 -15.42 -1.18 -7.83
N ILE A 89 -15.65 -0.10 -8.57
CA ILE A 89 -16.64 0.94 -8.28
C ILE A 89 -17.61 1.10 -9.43
N ARG A 90 -18.85 1.47 -9.08
CA ARG A 90 -20.01 1.64 -9.97
C ARG A 90 -20.42 0.32 -10.61
N ALA A 91 -21.71 0.14 -10.78
CA ALA A 91 -22.30 -1.00 -11.47
C ALA A 91 -23.33 -0.47 -12.47
N CYS A 92 -23.57 -1.23 -13.54
CA CYS A 92 -24.72 -0.97 -14.40
C CYS A 92 -26.00 -1.38 -13.66
N PHE A 93 -26.97 -0.48 -13.59
CA PHE A 93 -28.30 -0.76 -13.04
C PHE A 93 -29.39 -0.83 -14.13
N SER A 94 -29.01 -0.71 -15.40
CA SER A 94 -29.93 -0.80 -16.54
C SER A 94 -29.22 -1.24 -17.82
N GLU A 95 -29.99 -1.76 -18.77
CA GLU A 95 -29.54 -2.02 -20.15
C GLU A 95 -28.92 -0.80 -20.82
N ARG A 96 -29.46 0.40 -20.53
CA ARG A 96 -28.91 1.66 -21.02
C ARG A 96 -27.49 1.87 -20.50
N HIS A 97 -27.25 1.64 -19.21
CA HIS A 97 -25.92 1.75 -18.62
C HIS A 97 -24.97 0.71 -19.22
N MET A 98 -25.42 -0.54 -19.41
CA MET A 98 -24.62 -1.58 -20.06
C MET A 98 -24.19 -1.18 -21.46
N LYS A 99 -25.10 -0.67 -22.28
CA LYS A 99 -24.80 -0.19 -23.64
C LYS A 99 -23.86 1.02 -23.61
N GLN A 100 -24.14 2.01 -22.76
CA GLN A 100 -23.28 3.20 -22.62
C GLN A 100 -21.85 2.84 -22.19
N ARG A 101 -21.70 1.78 -21.40
CA ARG A 101 -20.42 1.30 -20.87
C ARG A 101 -19.77 0.24 -21.76
N ALA A 102 -20.33 -0.06 -22.92
CA ALA A 102 -19.89 -1.16 -23.79
C ALA A 102 -19.68 -2.49 -23.00
N GLY A 103 -20.55 -2.76 -22.02
CA GLY A 103 -20.49 -3.94 -21.16
C GLY A 103 -19.52 -3.85 -19.96
N ALA A 104 -18.63 -2.85 -19.89
CA ALA A 104 -17.72 -2.68 -18.75
C ALA A 104 -18.42 -2.00 -17.56
N CYS A 105 -19.20 -2.77 -16.81
CA CYS A 105 -20.08 -2.22 -15.78
C CYS A 105 -19.39 -1.65 -14.55
N HIS A 106 -18.14 -2.05 -14.32
CA HIS A 106 -17.33 -1.53 -13.23
C HIS A 106 -16.17 -0.69 -13.73
N ASP A 107 -15.90 0.38 -12.99
CA ASP A 107 -14.60 1.03 -12.98
C ASP A 107 -13.69 0.25 -12.03
N GLN A 108 -12.53 -0.18 -12.51
CA GLN A 108 -11.54 -0.90 -11.71
C GLN A 108 -10.31 -0.02 -11.52
N TYR A 109 -9.75 -0.10 -10.32
CA TYR A 109 -8.55 0.60 -9.90
C TYR A 109 -7.63 -0.42 -9.24
N SER A 110 -6.35 -0.43 -9.63
CA SER A 110 -5.34 -1.31 -9.06
C SER A 110 -4.10 -0.49 -8.71
N PHE A 111 -3.51 -0.81 -7.57
CA PHE A 111 -2.22 -0.29 -7.13
C PHE A 111 -1.34 -1.44 -6.69
N ASP A 112 -0.09 -1.44 -7.13
CA ASP A 112 0.91 -2.40 -6.72
C ASP A 112 2.24 -1.69 -6.49
N ALA A 113 2.86 -1.93 -5.34
CA ALA A 113 4.14 -1.36 -5.01
C ALA A 113 5.10 -2.35 -4.38
N SER A 114 6.39 -2.05 -4.56
CA SER A 114 7.49 -2.83 -4.02
C SER A 114 8.45 -1.94 -3.27
N LEU A 115 8.93 -2.45 -2.12
CA LEU A 115 10.01 -1.87 -1.34
C LEU A 115 11.22 -2.82 -1.40
N ALA A 116 12.38 -2.28 -1.77
CA ALA A 116 13.61 -3.03 -1.93
C ALA A 116 14.80 -2.30 -1.29
N LEU A 117 15.73 -3.06 -0.72
CA LEU A 117 17.02 -2.54 -0.29
C LEU A 117 17.85 -2.18 -1.54
N MET A 118 18.35 -0.95 -1.63
CA MET A 118 19.23 -0.52 -2.73
C MET A 118 20.69 -0.79 -2.42
N GLN A 119 21.13 -0.43 -1.22
CA GLN A 119 22.49 -0.60 -0.78
C GLN A 119 22.48 -0.84 0.73
N ALA A 120 23.20 -1.85 1.17
CA ALA A 120 23.56 -1.96 2.58
C ALA A 120 24.49 -0.78 2.90
N SER A 121 24.05 0.13 3.75
CA SER A 121 24.92 1.20 4.22
C SER A 121 26.00 0.56 5.10
N ALA A 122 27.26 0.71 4.71
CA ALA A 122 28.41 0.19 5.45
C ALA A 122 28.58 0.84 6.83
N ALA A 123 27.79 1.87 7.17
CA ALA A 123 27.87 2.58 8.44
C ALA A 123 26.53 3.22 8.89
N GLY A 124 25.36 2.64 8.57
CA GLY A 124 24.10 3.24 9.01
C GLY A 124 22.81 2.60 8.50
N TRP A 125 21.75 3.40 8.50
CA TRP A 125 20.43 2.99 8.02
C TRP A 125 20.45 2.72 6.51
N PRO A 126 19.79 1.65 6.03
CA PRO A 126 19.80 1.29 4.62
C PRO A 126 19.02 2.29 3.77
N VAL A 127 19.37 2.44 2.49
CA VAL A 127 18.54 3.18 1.52
C VAL A 127 17.51 2.23 0.92
N LEU A 128 16.24 2.62 0.95
CA LEU A 128 15.14 1.82 0.43
C LEU A 128 14.61 2.43 -0.87
N ARG A 129 14.44 1.61 -1.90
CA ARG A 129 13.75 2.00 -3.13
C ARG A 129 12.31 1.53 -3.08
N TYR A 130 11.41 2.48 -3.25
CA TYR A 130 10.00 2.25 -3.44
C TYR A 130 9.65 2.43 -4.91
N ARG A 131 8.89 1.49 -5.49
CA ARG A 131 8.35 1.61 -6.85
C ARG A 131 6.89 1.20 -6.84
N SER A 132 6.02 2.05 -7.38
CA SER A 132 4.59 1.79 -7.55
C SER A 132 4.19 1.69 -9.02
N LYS A 133 3.07 1.05 -9.26
CA LYS A 133 2.30 1.08 -10.49
C LYS A 133 0.83 1.19 -10.13
N ALA A 134 0.13 2.14 -10.76
CA ALA A 134 -1.30 2.32 -10.61
C ALA A 134 -1.96 2.21 -11.98
N THR A 135 -3.10 1.51 -12.03
CA THR A 135 -3.85 1.31 -13.27
C THR A 135 -5.34 1.48 -13.06
N SER A 136 -6.03 1.90 -14.12
CA SER A 136 -7.49 1.98 -14.15
C SER A 136 -8.06 1.31 -15.40
N PHE A 137 -9.31 0.87 -15.30
CA PHE A 137 -10.10 0.30 -16.37
C PHE A 137 -11.57 0.70 -16.20
N PRO A 138 -12.34 0.90 -17.29
CA PRO A 138 -11.92 0.97 -18.68
C PRO A 138 -11.38 2.36 -19.03
N GLY A 139 -10.19 2.40 -19.62
CA GLY A 139 -9.51 3.65 -19.92
C GLY A 139 -9.19 4.45 -18.65
N ARG A 140 -9.02 5.76 -18.81
CA ARG A 140 -8.74 6.66 -17.68
C ARG A 140 -10.04 7.02 -16.98
N VAL A 141 -10.28 6.43 -15.82
CA VAL A 141 -11.40 6.73 -14.92
C VAL A 141 -10.88 7.30 -13.59
N SER A 142 -11.75 8.01 -12.86
CA SER A 142 -11.43 8.56 -11.53
C SER A 142 -12.57 8.29 -10.57
N ARG A 143 -12.24 7.99 -9.32
CA ARG A 143 -13.20 7.71 -8.25
C ARG A 143 -14.07 8.94 -7.95
N SER A 144 -13.52 10.14 -8.14
CA SER A 144 -14.19 11.42 -7.89
C SER A 144 -15.15 11.90 -8.98
N LYS A 145 -15.15 11.27 -10.17
CA LYS A 145 -15.98 11.71 -11.32
C LYS A 145 -16.90 10.62 -11.79
N ASP A 146 -18.21 10.89 -11.88
CA ASP A 146 -19.19 9.95 -12.40
C ASP A 146 -18.84 9.51 -13.84
N SER A 147 -18.61 8.21 -14.03
CA SER A 147 -18.27 7.65 -15.33
C SER A 147 -19.47 7.45 -16.25
N LEU A 148 -20.71 7.56 -15.74
CA LEU A 148 -21.93 7.62 -16.54
C LEU A 148 -22.20 9.04 -17.07
N ALA A 149 -21.58 10.07 -16.50
CA ALA A 149 -21.62 11.43 -17.06
C ALA A 149 -20.64 11.62 -18.23
N ALA A 150 -19.69 10.69 -18.43
CA ALA A 150 -18.75 10.71 -19.53
C ALA A 150 -19.38 10.24 -20.86
N ARG A 151 -18.67 10.49 -21.97
CA ARG A 151 -19.08 9.97 -23.29
C ARG A 151 -19.28 8.44 -23.24
N PRO A 152 -20.22 7.88 -24.01
CA PRO A 152 -20.34 6.43 -24.16
C PRO A 152 -19.01 5.80 -24.58
N LEU A 153 -18.72 4.66 -23.95
CA LEU A 153 -17.54 3.85 -24.25
C LEU A 153 -17.73 3.11 -25.57
N ARG A 154 -16.61 2.90 -26.26
CA ARG A 154 -16.48 2.03 -27.43
C ARG A 154 -15.57 0.87 -27.05
N GLN A 155 -15.56 -0.18 -27.86
CA GLN A 155 -14.70 -1.35 -27.62
C GLN A 155 -13.22 -0.99 -27.42
N ARG A 156 -12.72 -0.02 -28.19
CA ARG A 156 -11.34 0.48 -28.08
C ARG A 156 -11.01 1.19 -26.75
N ASP A 157 -12.03 1.63 -26.03
CA ASP A 157 -11.88 2.28 -24.73
C ASP A 157 -11.78 1.26 -23.59
N LEU A 158 -12.09 -0.03 -23.85
CA LEU A 158 -12.02 -1.13 -22.88
C LEU A 158 -10.59 -1.63 -22.69
N VAL A 159 -9.72 -0.73 -22.24
CA VAL A 159 -8.30 -0.99 -22.04
C VAL A 159 -7.89 -0.62 -20.63
N THR A 160 -6.99 -1.40 -20.03
CA THR A 160 -6.34 -1.01 -18.77
C THR A 160 -5.26 0.01 -19.08
N VAL A 161 -5.29 1.17 -18.42
CA VAL A 161 -4.32 2.24 -18.61
C VAL A 161 -3.50 2.45 -17.36
N THR A 162 -2.23 2.79 -17.54
CA THR A 162 -1.34 3.15 -16.44
C THR A 162 -1.52 4.63 -16.10
N ASP A 163 -1.64 4.94 -14.81
CA ASP A 163 -1.60 6.31 -14.31
C ASP A 163 -0.14 6.73 -14.10
N PRO A 164 0.39 7.68 -14.88
CA PRO A 164 1.80 8.08 -14.78
C PRO A 164 2.09 8.88 -13.52
N ARG A 165 1.09 9.48 -12.86
CA ARG A 165 1.27 10.21 -11.61
C ARG A 165 1.46 9.25 -10.45
N CYS A 166 0.69 8.16 -10.41
CA CYS A 166 0.73 7.18 -9.33
C CYS A 166 1.61 5.95 -9.61
N SER A 167 2.26 5.91 -10.78
CA SER A 167 3.29 4.94 -11.14
C SER A 167 4.66 5.60 -11.09
N TYR A 168 5.32 5.55 -9.94
CA TYR A 168 6.54 6.31 -9.69
C TYR A 168 7.59 5.51 -8.91
N GLN A 169 8.79 6.09 -8.78
CA GLN A 169 9.86 5.58 -7.94
C GLN A 169 10.31 6.65 -6.94
N ARG A 170 10.65 6.23 -5.72
CA ARG A 170 11.28 7.07 -4.69
C ARG A 170 12.42 6.34 -3.99
N LEU A 171 13.38 7.10 -3.51
CA LEU A 171 14.40 6.62 -2.60
C LEU A 171 14.12 7.17 -1.20
N TYR A 172 13.91 6.28 -0.26
CA TYR A 172 13.71 6.60 1.14
C TYR A 172 15.03 6.53 1.90
N ARG A 173 15.32 7.58 2.67
CA ARG A 173 16.48 7.69 3.56
C ARG A 173 16.02 7.96 4.97
N PHE A 174 16.63 7.28 5.94
CA PHE A 174 16.34 7.52 7.33
C PHE A 174 16.90 8.88 7.76
N THR A 175 16.08 9.65 8.47
CA THR A 175 16.46 10.96 9.03
C THR A 175 16.46 10.87 10.56
N PRO A 176 17.59 11.08 11.24
CA PRO A 176 17.64 11.03 12.70
C PRO A 176 16.73 12.03 13.40
N GLN A 177 16.50 13.19 12.77
CA GLN A 177 15.69 14.28 13.34
C GLN A 177 14.21 13.89 13.45
N ALA A 178 13.66 13.25 12.41
CA ALA A 178 12.27 12.79 12.41
C ALA A 178 12.12 11.31 12.81
N ARG A 179 13.24 10.62 13.07
CA ARG A 179 13.32 9.18 13.40
C ARG A 179 12.52 8.31 12.42
N THR A 180 12.52 8.69 11.14
CA THR A 180 11.72 8.05 10.11
C THR A 180 12.39 8.14 8.73
N TYR A 181 11.96 7.28 7.83
CA TYR A 181 12.32 7.31 6.43
C TYR A 181 11.55 8.40 5.68
N VAL A 182 12.30 9.28 5.03
CA VAL A 182 11.76 10.37 4.22
C VAL A 182 12.10 10.11 2.75
N PRO A 183 11.15 10.26 1.81
CA PRO A 183 11.42 10.12 0.39
C PRO A 183 12.26 11.30 -0.12
N ASP A 184 13.08 11.04 -1.13
CA ASP A 184 13.87 12.04 -1.87
C ASP A 184 13.04 13.11 -2.59
N THR A 185 11.77 12.82 -2.87
CA THR A 185 10.81 13.77 -3.40
C THR A 185 9.43 13.43 -2.82
N PRO A 186 8.58 14.43 -2.49
CA PRO A 186 7.23 14.16 -1.98
C PRO A 186 6.47 13.13 -2.83
N ALA A 187 5.76 12.23 -2.15
CA ALA A 187 4.86 11.31 -2.82
C ALA A 187 3.67 12.09 -3.39
N PRO A 188 3.24 11.81 -4.63
CA PRO A 188 2.02 12.40 -5.16
C PRO A 188 0.81 11.89 -4.38
N ASP A 189 -0.23 12.71 -4.27
CA ASP A 189 -1.53 12.22 -3.79
C ASP A 189 -2.08 11.21 -4.80
N CYS A 190 -2.30 9.99 -4.30
CA CYS A 190 -2.78 8.81 -5.00
C CYS A 190 -3.96 8.15 -4.27
N THR A 191 -4.71 8.92 -3.49
CA THR A 191 -5.89 8.44 -2.74
C THR A 191 -6.92 7.76 -3.63
N ASP A 192 -7.05 8.14 -4.91
CA ASP A 192 -7.87 7.41 -5.90
C ASP A 192 -7.48 5.91 -6.04
N TYR A 193 -6.28 5.53 -5.61
CA TYR A 193 -5.78 4.16 -5.64
C TYR A 193 -5.45 3.63 -4.25
N THR A 194 -5.02 4.43 -3.28
CA THR A 194 -4.38 3.92 -2.05
C THR A 194 -5.31 3.79 -0.84
N VAL A 195 -6.59 4.12 -0.98
CA VAL A 195 -7.59 3.95 0.09
C VAL A 195 -8.76 3.08 -0.41
N PRO A 196 -9.39 2.29 0.46
CA PRO A 196 -10.54 1.48 0.09
C PRO A 196 -11.74 2.36 -0.26
#